data_AF-A0A1I8BW27-F1
#
_entry.id   AF-A0A1I8BW27-F1
#
_cell.length_a   1.000
_cell.length_b   1.000
_cell.length_c   1.000
_cell.angle_alpha   90.00
_cell.angle_beta   90.00
_cell.angle_gamma   90.00
#
_symmetry.space_group_name_H-M   'P 1'
#
loop_
_entity.id
_entity.type
_entity.pdbx_description
1 polymer ?
#
loop_
_entity_poly.entity_id
_entity_poly.type
_entity_poly.pdbx_seq_one_letter_code
_entity_poly.pdbx_strand_id
1 'polypeptide(L)'
;MPATKGVGAGSSTGEYICRDLGEFKKLIDRLRSEEDRIIFKLNCELPTRSFSRQLDKRKICENVHKQLIETRKRREDLLQRCINENRETLLRYRNNKQEEEGAKIATSKEEMSAYANLRLLREEASVEEIVRVQADKALTDRCRKELLLP
;
A
#
# COMPACT_ATOMS: atom_id res chain seq x y z
N MET A 1 -30.69 -11.20 -40.17
CA MET A 1 -30.50 -10.24 -39.07
C MET A 1 -29.63 -10.88 -38.00
N PRO A 2 -28.40 -10.40 -37.75
CA PRO A 2 -27.66 -10.76 -36.55
C PRO A 2 -27.78 -9.64 -35.52
N ALA A 3 -28.22 -10.00 -34.31
CA ALA A 3 -28.22 -9.10 -33.17
C ALA A 3 -26.79 -8.95 -32.64
N THR A 4 -26.22 -7.77 -32.83
CA THR A 4 -25.09 -7.27 -32.06
C THR A 4 -25.51 -7.08 -30.59
N LYS A 5 -24.77 -7.67 -29.65
CA LYS A 5 -24.63 -7.11 -28.30
C LYS A 5 -23.15 -7.02 -27.96
N GLY A 6 -22.70 -5.78 -27.93
CA GLY A 6 -21.38 -5.42 -27.44
C GLY A 6 -21.39 -5.05 -25.96
N VAL A 7 -20.16 -5.04 -25.46
CA VAL A 7 -19.57 -4.14 -24.45
C VAL A 7 -20.02 -4.28 -22.99
N GLY A 8 -19.04 -4.65 -22.18
CA GLY A 8 -19.02 -4.49 -20.73
C GLY A 8 -17.61 -4.65 -20.17
N ALA A 9 -16.61 -4.00 -20.80
CA ALA A 9 -15.26 -3.90 -20.26
C ALA A 9 -15.23 -2.86 -19.13
N GLY A 10 -15.53 -3.31 -17.91
CA GLY A 10 -15.32 -2.57 -16.66
C GLY A 10 -14.21 -3.25 -15.86
N SER A 11 -13.10 -2.55 -15.65
CA SER A 11 -11.83 -3.02 -15.07
C SER A 11 -11.98 -3.82 -13.76
N SER A 12 -11.83 -5.14 -13.85
CA SER A 12 -11.97 -6.14 -12.78
C SER A 12 -10.68 -6.41 -11.99
N THR A 13 -9.61 -5.64 -12.23
CA THR A 13 -8.29 -5.90 -11.62
C THR A 13 -8.12 -5.25 -10.26
N GLY A 14 -8.77 -4.11 -10.01
CA GLY A 14 -8.64 -3.36 -8.75
C GLY A 14 -9.38 -3.99 -7.57
N GLU A 15 -10.61 -4.43 -7.80
CA GLU A 15 -11.50 -5.03 -6.80
C GLU A 15 -11.08 -6.47 -6.42
N TYR A 16 -10.49 -7.20 -7.37
CA TYR A 16 -9.97 -8.55 -7.13
C TYR A 16 -8.83 -8.54 -6.09
N ILE A 17 -7.95 -7.53 -6.14
CA ILE A 17 -6.78 -7.44 -5.26
C ILE A 17 -7.18 -7.41 -3.78
N CYS A 18 -8.24 -6.69 -3.41
CA CYS A 18 -8.63 -6.55 -2.00
C CYS A 18 -9.39 -7.77 -1.44
N ARG A 19 -9.82 -8.68 -2.32
CA ARG A 19 -10.48 -9.95 -1.97
C ARG A 19 -9.48 -11.11 -1.94
N ASP A 20 -8.48 -11.07 -2.81
CA ASP A 20 -7.38 -12.05 -2.86
C ASP A 20 -6.17 -11.56 -2.07
N LEU A 21 -6.03 -12.08 -0.84
CA LEU A 21 -4.91 -11.75 0.04
C LEU A 21 -3.54 -12.11 -0.55
N GLY A 22 -3.46 -13.13 -1.41
CA GLY A 22 -2.23 -13.51 -2.07
C GLY A 22 -1.76 -12.41 -3.03
N GLU A 23 -2.67 -11.90 -3.85
CA GLU A 23 -2.36 -10.79 -4.76
C GLU A 23 -2.13 -9.48 -4.03
N PHE A 24 -2.92 -9.20 -2.98
CA PHE A 24 -2.68 -8.04 -2.10
C PHE A 24 -1.26 -8.05 -1.53
N LYS A 25 -0.84 -9.17 -0.94
CA LYS A 25 0.49 -9.29 -0.31
C LYS A 25 1.61 -9.11 -1.33
N LYS A 26 1.52 -9.78 -2.49
CA LYS A 26 2.49 -9.59 -3.59
C LYS A 26 2.62 -8.13 -4.01
N LEU A 27 1.50 -7.40 -4.08
CA LEU A 27 1.51 -6.00 -4.47
C LEU A 27 2.13 -5.11 -3.38
N ILE A 28 1.76 -5.31 -2.11
CA ILE A 28 2.35 -4.58 -0.98
C ILE A 28 3.86 -4.82 -0.90
N ASP A 29 4.32 -6.06 -1.05
CA ASP A 29 5.74 -6.40 -1.01
C ASP A 29 6.52 -5.81 -2.19
N ARG A 30 5.89 -5.73 -3.37
CA ARG A 30 6.45 -5.03 -4.52
C ARG A 30 6.60 -3.54 -4.25
N LEU A 31 5.58 -2.87 -3.69
CA LEU A 31 5.64 -1.45 -3.34
C LEU A 31 6.69 -1.17 -2.26
N ARG A 32 6.86 -2.07 -1.28
CA ARG A 32 7.95 -2.03 -0.30
C ARG A 32 9.33 -2.14 -0.97
N SER A 33 9.47 -3.08 -1.90
CA SER A 33 10.72 -3.25 -2.67
C SER A 33 11.06 -2.03 -3.53
N GLU A 34 10.05 -1.30 -4.01
CA GLU A 34 10.26 -0.02 -4.71
C GLU A 34 10.83 1.05 -3.77
N GLU A 35 10.32 1.14 -2.53
CA GLU A 35 10.86 2.02 -1.49
C GLU A 35 12.32 1.66 -1.14
N ASP A 36 12.62 0.37 -0.97
CA ASP A 36 13.99 -0.11 -0.68
C ASP A 36 14.97 0.28 -1.79
N ARG A 37 14.55 0.22 -3.06
CA ARG A 37 15.36 0.65 -4.21
C ARG A 37 15.63 2.16 -4.18
N ILE A 38 14.67 2.96 -3.74
CA ILE A 38 14.85 4.41 -3.58
C ILE A 38 15.89 4.70 -2.49
N ILE A 39 15.80 4.02 -1.35
CA ILE A 39 16.79 4.16 -0.25
C ILE A 39 18.18 3.64 -0.68
N PHE A 40 18.24 2.52 -1.40
CA PHE A 40 19.50 2.01 -1.94
C PHE A 40 20.15 3.02 -2.88
N LYS A 41 19.35 3.63 -3.78
CA LYS A 41 19.82 4.67 -4.69
C LYS A 41 20.37 5.87 -3.94
N LEU A 42 19.72 6.33 -2.87
CA LEU A 42 20.26 7.38 -2.00
C LEU A 42 21.64 7.02 -1.44
N ASN A 43 21.83 5.77 -1.01
CA ASN A 43 23.11 5.31 -0.48
C ASN A 43 24.21 5.30 -1.54
N CYS A 44 23.88 4.98 -2.79
CA CYS A 44 24.81 5.02 -3.92
C CYS A 44 25.11 6.44 -4.43
N GLU A 45 24.09 7.31 -4.50
CA GLU A 45 24.21 8.67 -5.04
C GLU A 45 24.90 9.67 -4.09
N LEU A 46 24.99 9.33 -2.81
CA LEU A 46 25.77 10.08 -1.82
C LEU A 46 27.09 9.35 -1.54
N PRO A 47 28.11 9.49 -2.41
CA PRO A 47 29.40 8.85 -2.18
C PRO A 47 30.11 9.47 -0.97
N THR A 48 31.06 8.73 -0.39
CA THR A 48 31.90 9.21 0.72
C THR A 48 32.54 10.57 0.42
N ARG A 49 32.70 11.39 1.46
CA ARG A 49 33.14 12.81 1.43
C ARG A 49 34.15 13.17 0.33
N SER A 50 35.15 12.32 0.08
CA SER A 50 36.21 12.48 -0.93
C SER A 50 35.70 12.67 -2.37
N PHE A 51 34.57 12.08 -2.74
CA PHE A 51 34.00 12.12 -4.10
C PHE A 51 32.81 13.08 -4.25
N SER A 52 32.43 13.77 -3.17
CA SER A 52 31.16 14.52 -3.09
C SER A 52 31.24 16.00 -3.49
N ARG A 53 32.42 16.50 -3.90
CA ARG A 53 32.69 17.94 -4.10
C ARG A 53 31.91 18.59 -5.25
N GLN A 54 31.31 17.80 -6.16
CA GLN A 54 30.56 18.30 -7.32
C GLN A 54 29.06 17.95 -7.26
N LEU A 55 28.57 17.33 -6.19
CA LEU A 55 27.19 16.86 -6.08
C LEU A 55 26.35 17.80 -5.21
N ASP A 56 25.19 18.20 -5.72
CA ASP A 56 24.17 18.90 -4.93
C ASP A 56 23.41 17.89 -4.06
N LYS A 57 23.98 17.62 -2.89
CA LYS A 57 23.45 16.69 -1.88
C LYS A 57 22.03 17.06 -1.44
N ARG A 58 21.71 18.36 -1.40
CA ARG A 58 20.39 18.86 -0.98
C ARG A 58 19.35 18.44 -2.00
N LYS A 59 19.62 18.70 -3.27
CA LYS A 59 18.72 18.31 -4.37
C LYS A 59 18.51 16.80 -4.45
N ILE A 60 19.55 15.99 -4.21
CA ILE A 60 19.43 14.52 -4.16
C ILE A 60 18.48 14.12 -3.02
N CYS A 61 18.71 14.61 -1.81
CA CYS A 61 17.88 14.31 -0.65
C CYS A 61 16.43 14.74 -0.83
N GLU A 62 16.17 15.93 -1.37
CA GLU A 62 14.82 16.42 -1.67
C GLU A 62 14.11 15.55 -2.71
N ASN A 63 14.82 15.15 -3.77
CA ASN A 63 14.25 14.30 -4.82
C ASN A 63 13.92 12.88 -4.31
N VAL A 64 14.80 12.30 -3.47
CA VAL A 64 14.55 11.01 -2.83
C VAL A 64 13.37 11.10 -1.87
N HIS A 65 13.32 12.15 -1.04
CA HIS A 65 12.19 12.37 -0.13
C HIS A 65 10.85 12.45 -0.87
N LYS A 66 10.81 13.17 -2.00
CA LYS A 66 9.61 13.24 -2.85
C LYS A 66 9.20 11.87 -3.40
N GLN A 67 10.15 11.08 -3.92
CA GLN A 67 9.86 9.73 -4.42
C GLN A 67 9.34 8.79 -3.33
N LEU A 68 9.87 8.90 -2.10
CA LEU A 68 9.39 8.13 -0.95
C LEU A 68 7.95 8.50 -0.60
N ILE A 69 7.61 9.79 -0.54
CA ILE A 69 6.24 10.24 -0.26
C ILE A 69 5.27 9.70 -1.32
N GLU A 70 5.62 9.79 -2.61
CA GLU A 70 4.77 9.30 -3.69
C GLU A 70 4.55 7.78 -3.62
N THR A 71 5.61 7.03 -3.32
CA THR A 71 5.54 5.56 -3.20
C THR A 71 4.69 5.14 -1.99
N ARG A 72 4.89 5.81 -0.85
CA ARG A 72 4.11 5.59 0.38
C ARG A 72 2.65 5.88 0.18
N LYS A 73 2.31 6.99 -0.48
CA LYS A 73 0.93 7.35 -0.77
C LYS A 73 0.21 6.26 -1.55
N ARG A 74 0.86 5.69 -2.59
CA ARG A 74 0.27 4.58 -3.36
C ARG A 74 -0.02 3.36 -2.51
N ARG A 75 0.89 3.03 -1.59
CA ARG A 75 0.75 1.90 -0.67
C ARG A 75 -0.34 2.13 0.38
N GLU A 76 -0.39 3.34 0.95
CA GLU A 76 -1.44 3.76 1.89
C GLU A 76 -2.82 3.76 1.22
N ASP A 77 -2.94 4.32 0.01
CA ASP A 77 -4.18 4.34 -0.76
C ASP A 77 -4.69 2.91 -1.04
N LEU A 78 -3.78 1.99 -1.43
CA LEU A 78 -4.11 0.58 -1.64
C LEU A 78 -4.65 -0.08 -0.36
N LEU A 79 -3.94 0.11 0.75
CA LEU A 79 -4.27 -0.48 2.03
C LEU A 79 -5.62 0.05 2.56
N GLN A 80 -5.83 1.36 2.54
CA GLN A 80 -7.08 1.99 2.96
C GLN A 80 -8.25 1.57 2.09
N ARG A 81 -8.06 1.51 0.78
CA ARG A 81 -9.07 1.01 -0.14
C ARG A 81 -9.48 -0.42 0.21
N CYS A 82 -8.53 -1.33 0.39
CA CYS A 82 -8.86 -2.72 0.72
C CYS A 82 -9.54 -2.87 2.09
N ILE A 83 -9.15 -2.06 3.08
CA ILE A 83 -9.84 -2.01 4.38
C ILE A 83 -11.29 -1.56 4.20
N ASN A 84 -11.53 -0.52 3.41
CA ASN A 84 -12.86 0.03 3.18
C ASN A 84 -13.75 -0.94 2.39
N GLU A 85 -13.24 -1.53 1.32
CA GLU A 85 -13.98 -2.52 0.52
C GLU A 85 -14.42 -3.71 1.39
N ASN A 86 -13.52 -4.28 2.20
CA ASN A 86 -13.87 -5.40 3.09
C ASN A 86 -14.85 -4.97 4.20
N ARG A 87 -14.74 -3.74 4.73
CA ARG A 87 -15.72 -3.19 5.68
C ARG A 87 -17.11 -3.05 5.05
N GLU A 88 -17.17 -2.52 3.84
CA GLU A 88 -18.43 -2.39 3.10
C GLU A 88 -19.05 -3.76 2.80
N THR A 89 -18.25 -4.75 2.40
CA THR A 89 -18.73 -6.13 2.22
C THR A 89 -19.40 -6.65 3.50
N LEU A 90 -18.77 -6.47 4.66
CA LEU A 90 -19.36 -6.89 5.94
C LEU A 90 -20.63 -6.12 6.29
N LEU A 91 -20.69 -4.81 6.02
CA LEU A 91 -21.89 -4.00 6.25
C LEU A 91 -23.07 -4.50 5.40
N ARG A 92 -22.82 -4.84 4.12
CA ARG A 92 -23.85 -5.40 3.23
C ARG A 92 -24.41 -6.72 3.79
N TYR A 93 -23.56 -7.65 4.24
CA TYR A 93 -24.03 -8.89 4.85
C TYR A 93 -24.83 -8.67 6.14
N ARG A 94 -24.43 -7.70 6.97
CA ARG A 94 -25.16 -7.36 8.20
C ARG A 94 -26.55 -6.79 7.91
N ASN A 95 -26.66 -5.91 6.92
CA ASN A 95 -27.93 -5.30 6.53
C ASN A 95 -28.89 -6.35 5.94
N ASN A 96 -28.40 -7.20 5.03
CA ASN A 96 -29.21 -8.27 4.44
C ASN A 96 -29.76 -9.24 5.51
N LYS A 97 -28.97 -9.55 6.54
CA LYS A 97 -29.43 -10.39 7.68
C LYS A 97 -30.49 -9.71 8.56
N GLN A 98 -30.49 -8.38 8.63
CA GLN A 98 -31.50 -7.63 9.39
C GLN A 98 -32.83 -7.53 8.63
N GLU A 99 -32.78 -7.51 7.29
CA GLU A 99 -33.98 -7.52 6.44
C GLU A 99 -34.69 -8.89 6.42
N GLU A 100 -33.96 -9.99 6.65
CA GLU A 100 -34.47 -11.36 6.72
C GLU A 100 -34.86 -11.80 8.15
N GLU A 101 -35.72 -11.01 8.84
CA GLU A 101 -36.17 -11.26 10.22
C GLU A 101 -36.48 -12.75 10.52
N GLY A 102 -35.67 -13.37 11.39
CA GLY A 102 -35.95 -14.68 11.99
C GLY A 102 -35.15 -15.87 11.45
N ALA A 103 -34.40 -15.72 10.36
CA ALA A 103 -33.48 -16.77 9.91
C ALA A 103 -32.16 -16.70 10.70
N LYS A 104 -31.78 -17.78 11.40
CA LYS A 104 -30.39 -17.99 11.83
C LYS A 104 -29.55 -18.24 10.58
N ILE A 105 -29.26 -17.19 9.81
CA ILE A 105 -28.52 -17.28 8.55
C ILE A 105 -27.09 -17.62 8.92
N ALA A 106 -26.66 -18.82 8.54
CA ALA A 106 -25.27 -19.23 8.64
C ALA A 106 -24.38 -18.17 7.96
N THR A 107 -23.30 -17.77 8.63
CA THR A 107 -22.31 -16.84 8.09
C THR A 107 -21.83 -17.35 6.73
N SER A 108 -21.94 -16.52 5.69
CA SER A 108 -21.52 -16.92 4.34
C SER A 108 -20.00 -17.08 4.28
N LYS A 109 -19.53 -17.85 3.30
CA LYS A 109 -18.08 -18.02 3.07
C LYS A 109 -17.41 -16.69 2.77
N GLU A 110 -18.10 -15.83 2.02
CA GLU A 110 -17.67 -14.50 1.64
C GLU A 110 -17.58 -13.57 2.84
N GLU A 111 -18.55 -13.62 3.77
CA GLU A 111 -18.53 -12.84 5.01
C GLU A 111 -17.36 -13.28 5.90
N MET A 112 -17.14 -14.60 6.08
CA MET A 112 -15.98 -15.11 6.81
C MET A 112 -14.65 -14.69 6.16
N SER A 113 -14.58 -14.72 4.84
CA SER A 113 -13.40 -14.26 4.09
C SER A 113 -13.15 -12.77 4.32
N ALA A 114 -14.18 -11.93 4.25
CA ALA A 114 -14.05 -10.50 4.47
C ALA A 114 -13.60 -10.17 5.90
N TYR A 115 -14.06 -10.93 6.91
CA TYR A 115 -13.55 -10.81 8.28
C TYR A 115 -12.07 -11.18 8.40
N ALA A 116 -11.66 -12.31 7.82
CA ALA A 116 -10.27 -12.77 7.83
C ALA A 116 -9.36 -11.77 7.10
N ASN A 117 -9.79 -11.28 5.94
CA ASN A 117 -9.08 -10.28 5.15
C ASN A 117 -8.92 -8.99 5.96
N LEU A 118 -9.99 -8.47 6.55
CA LEU A 118 -9.95 -7.23 7.31
C LEU A 118 -9.00 -7.30 8.51
N ARG A 119 -8.90 -8.45 9.17
CA ARG A 119 -7.92 -8.68 10.23
C ARG A 119 -6.49 -8.54 9.69
N LEU A 120 -6.17 -9.27 8.63
CA LEU A 120 -4.84 -9.23 8.01
C LEU A 120 -4.47 -7.85 7.46
N LEU A 121 -5.44 -7.15 6.85
CA LEU A 121 -5.23 -5.79 6.35
C LEU A 121 -4.92 -4.80 7.48
N ARG A 122 -5.56 -4.94 8.65
CA ARG A 122 -5.23 -4.10 9.82
C ARG A 122 -3.85 -4.41 10.38
N GLU A 123 -3.46 -5.68 10.42
CA GLU A 123 -2.11 -6.09 10.80
C GLU A 123 -1.07 -5.49 9.83
N GLU A 124 -1.33 -5.52 8.52
CA GLU A 124 -0.47 -4.87 7.52
C GLU A 124 -0.43 -3.35 7.66
N ALA A 125 -1.51 -2.71 8.08
CA ALA A 125 -1.50 -1.28 8.40
C ALA A 125 -0.59 -0.95 9.58
N SER A 126 -0.55 -1.81 10.60
CA SER A 126 0.39 -1.66 11.71
C SER A 126 1.84 -1.88 11.27
N VAL A 127 2.09 -2.85 10.39
CA VAL A 127 3.43 -3.07 9.80
C VAL A 127 3.86 -1.86 8.97
N GLU A 128 2.95 -1.29 8.20
CA GLU A 128 3.24 -0.14 7.34
C GLU A 128 3.71 1.09 8.11
N GLU A 129 3.14 1.34 9.30
CA GLU A 129 3.62 2.40 10.20
C GLU A 129 5.09 2.18 10.60
N ILE A 130 5.45 0.93 10.94
CA ILE A 130 6.82 0.58 11.34
C ILE A 130 7.79 0.77 10.17
N VAL A 131 7.42 0.29 8.97
CA VAL A 131 8.23 0.43 7.76
C VAL A 131 8.47 1.91 7.45
N ARG A 132 7.44 2.75 7.54
CA ARG A 132 7.54 4.20 7.35
C ARG A 132 8.56 4.84 8.29
N VAL A 133 8.45 4.56 9.59
CA VAL A 133 9.37 5.11 10.61
C VAL A 133 10.82 4.70 10.34
N GLN A 134 11.06 3.45 9.94
CA GLN A 134 12.40 2.96 9.63
C GLN A 134 12.99 3.65 8.39
N ALA A 135 12.21 3.79 7.32
CA ALA A 135 12.64 4.47 6.11
C ALA A 135 12.89 5.97 6.34
N ASP A 136 12.07 6.63 7.17
CA ASP A 136 12.30 8.03 7.57
C ASP A 136 13.60 8.20 8.34
N LYS A 137 13.89 7.28 9.26
CA LYS A 137 15.15 7.27 9.98
C LYS A 137 16.34 7.10 9.03
N ALA A 138 16.26 6.13 8.10
CA ALA A 138 17.32 5.89 7.12
C ALA A 138 17.60 7.13 6.24
N LEU A 139 16.55 7.78 5.74
CA LEU A 139 16.66 9.01 4.97
C LEU A 139 17.28 10.14 5.81
N THR A 140 16.76 10.34 7.03
CA THR A 140 17.19 11.43 7.92
C THR A 140 18.65 11.27 8.32
N ASP A 141 19.05 10.08 8.78
CA ASP A 141 20.41 9.78 9.20
C ASP A 141 21.40 9.99 8.05
N ARG A 142 21.02 9.56 6.83
CA ARG A 142 21.86 9.70 5.65
C ARG A 142 21.98 11.15 5.19
N CYS A 143 20.85 11.84 5.04
CA CYS A 143 20.82 13.22 4.54
C CYS A 143 21.38 14.22 5.55
N ARG A 144 21.12 14.08 6.85
CA ARG A 144 21.70 14.95 7.89
C ARG A 144 23.20 14.82 7.97
N LYS A 145 23.73 13.58 7.94
CA LYS A 145 25.18 13.30 7.94
C LYS A 145 25.90 13.98 6.77
N GLU A 146 25.26 14.00 5.61
CA GLU A 146 25.85 14.52 4.37
C GLU A 146 25.63 16.03 4.17
N LEU A 147 24.55 16.59 4.71
CA LEU A 147 24.25 18.03 4.68
C LEU A 147 24.86 18.82 5.83
N LEU A 148 25.52 18.15 6.80
CA LEU A 148 26.11 18.77 8.00
C LEU A 148 25.11 19.68 8.75
N LEU A 149 23.80 19.36 8.68
CA LEU A 149 22.80 20.06 9.47
C LEU A 149 22.97 19.62 10.93
N PRO A 150 23.00 20.57 11.89
CA PRO A 150 23.27 20.28 13.30
C PRO A 150 22.33 19.19 13.84
#